data_AF-A0A832FKM7-F1
#
_entry.id   AF-A0A832FKM7-F1
#
_cell.length_a   1.000
_cell.length_b   1.000
_cell.length_c   1.000
_cell.angle_alpha   90.00
_cell.angle_beta   90.00
_cell.angle_gamma   90.00
#
_symmetry.space_group_name_H-M   'P 1'
#
loop_
_entity.id
_entity.type
_entity.pdbx_description
1 polymer ?
#
loop_
_entity_poly.entity_id
_entity_poly.type
_entity_poly.pdbx_seq_one_letter_code
_entity_poly.pdbx_strand_id
1 'polypeptide(L)' 'MKFLDQVIAELEEAFFYTKESKNLYRFVIEAAEKPLIEHVLTRAEGNQLKAARILGINRNTLRSKIKKLGIKVK' A
#
# COMPACT_ATOMS: atom_id res chain seq x y z
N MET A 1 -6.00 16.72 -9.33
CA MET A 1 -5.67 15.37 -9.85
C MET A 1 -4.21 15.24 -10.30
N LYS A 2 -3.58 16.30 -10.86
CA LYS A 2 -2.18 16.30 -11.36
C LYS A 2 -1.10 15.64 -10.47
N PHE A 3 -1.22 15.69 -9.14
CA PHE A 3 -0.25 15.09 -8.23
C PHE A 3 -0.20 13.55 -8.34
N LEU A 4 -1.36 12.89 -8.44
CA LEU A 4 -1.38 11.43 -8.55
C LEU A 4 -0.82 10.96 -9.90
N ASP A 5 -1.09 11.71 -10.97
CA ASP A 5 -0.53 11.44 -12.30
C ASP A 5 1.00 11.51 -12.27
N GLN A 6 1.55 12.52 -11.58
CA GLN A 6 3.00 12.66 -11.38
C GLN A 6 3.59 11.49 -10.58
N VAL A 7 2.95 11.09 -9.47
CA VAL A 7 3.40 9.96 -8.65
C VAL A 7 3.37 8.65 -9.45
N ILE A 8 2.37 8.44 -10.29
CA ILE A 8 2.30 7.25 -11.15
C ILE A 8 3.43 7.24 -12.17
N ALA A 9 3.73 8.38 -12.81
CA ALA A 9 4.84 8.48 -13.75
C ALA A 9 6.19 8.17 -13.08
N GLU A 10 6.42 8.71 -11.88
CA GLU A 10 7.64 8.44 -11.10
C GLU A 10 7.76 6.94 -10.72
N LEU A 11 6.65 6.29 -10.33
CA LEU A 11 6.64 4.85 -10.04
C LEU A 11 6.88 3.99 -11.29
N GLU A 12 6.32 4.39 -12.43
CA GLU A 12 6.54 3.71 -13.70
C GLU A 12 8.01 3.78 -14.15
N GLU A 13 8.62 4.96 -14.09
CA GLU A 13 10.04 5.14 -14.39
C GLU A 13 10.93 4.30 -13.46
N ALA A 14 10.66 4.33 -12.15
CA ALA A 14 11.38 3.52 -11.18
C ALA A 14 11.25 2.02 -11.48
N PHE A 15 10.05 1.57 -11.87
CA PHE A 15 9.81 0.19 -12.27
C PHE A 15 10.70 -0.21 -13.46
N PHE A 16 10.70 0.58 -14.54
CA PHE A 16 11.50 0.28 -15.73
C PHE A 16 13.01 0.37 -15.50
N TYR A 17 13.46 1.24 -14.59
CA TYR A 17 14.87 1.36 -14.24
C TYR A 17 15.45 0.10 -13.59
N THR A 18 14.65 -0.61 -12.78
CA THR A 18 15.13 -1.82 -12.06
C THR A 18 15.37 -3.02 -12.98
N LYS A 19 14.99 -2.97 -14.27
CA LYS A 19 15.10 -4.05 -15.27
C LYS A 19 14.52 -5.40 -14.85
N GLU A 20 13.73 -5.46 -13.77
CA GLU A 20 13.04 -6.68 -13.37
C GLU A 20 11.78 -6.88 -14.23
N SER A 21 11.58 -8.09 -14.72
CA SER A 21 10.39 -8.53 -15.47
C SER A 21 9.17 -8.70 -14.55
N LYS A 22 8.84 -7.66 -13.79
CA LYS A 22 7.72 -7.68 -12.86
C LYS A 22 6.45 -7.15 -13.51
N ASN A 23 5.35 -7.27 -12.78
CA ASN A 23 4.04 -6.80 -13.22
C ASN A 23 3.85 -5.34 -12.72
N LEU A 24 3.84 -4.36 -13.64
CA LEU A 24 3.74 -2.93 -13.31
C LEU A 24 2.50 -2.62 -12.46
N TYR A 25 1.34 -3.19 -12.80
CA TYR A 25 0.12 -3.02 -12.03
C TYR A 25 0.33 -3.46 -10.56
N ARG A 26 0.91 -4.64 -10.36
CA ARG A 26 1.20 -5.13 -9.00
C ARG A 26 2.19 -4.22 -8.27
N PHE A 27 3.22 -3.74 -8.94
CA PHE A 27 4.22 -2.83 -8.37
C PHE A 27 3.59 -1.53 -7.87
N VAL A 28 2.83 -0.84 -8.74
CA VAL A 28 2.17 0.42 -8.40
C VAL A 28 1.16 0.24 -7.28
N ILE A 29 0.35 -0.82 -7.33
CA ILE A 29 -0.66 -1.09 -6.29
C ILE A 29 0.01 -1.38 -4.94
N GLU A 30 1.08 -2.18 -4.89
CA GLU A 30 1.79 -2.44 -3.63
C GLU A 30 2.47 -1.18 -3.07
N ALA A 31 3.05 -0.34 -3.95
CA ALA A 31 3.67 0.93 -3.59
C ALA A 31 2.65 1.93 -3.02
N ALA A 32 1.42 1.95 -3.53
CA ALA A 32 0.34 2.81 -3.04
C ALA A 32 -0.35 2.25 -1.78
N GLU A 33 -0.62 0.93 -1.73
CA GLU A 33 -1.34 0.31 -0.62
C GLU A 33 -0.56 0.32 0.68
N LYS A 34 0.77 0.14 0.64
CA LYS A 34 1.60 0.08 1.83
C LYS A 34 1.52 1.36 2.69
N PRO A 35 1.82 2.57 2.19
CA PRO A 35 1.73 3.79 2.98
C PRO A 35 0.29 4.11 3.40
N LEU A 36 -0.72 3.79 2.58
CA LEU A 36 -2.12 3.94 2.95
C LEU A 36 -2.46 3.12 4.20
N ILE A 37 -2.07 1.84 4.21
CA ILE A 37 -2.34 0.93 5.33
C ILE A 37 -1.55 1.35 6.56
N GLU A 38 -0.26 1.69 6.42
CA GLU A 38 0.58 2.16 7.52
C GLU A 38 -0.02 3.40 8.20
N HIS A 39 -0.43 4.39 7.41
CA HIS A 39 -1.01 5.63 7.93
C HIS A 39 -2.31 5.40 8.71
N VAL A 40 -3.17 4.51 8.20
CA VAL A 40 -4.42 4.18 8.90
C VAL A 40 -4.18 3.33 10.13
N LEU A 41 -3.23 2.39 10.11
CA LEU A 41 -2.83 1.65 11.30
C LEU A 41 -2.26 2.57 12.38
N THR A 42 -1.44 3.56 12.02
CA THR A 42 -0.94 4.57 12.96
C THR A 42 -2.09 5.38 13.57
N ARG A 43 -3.04 5.86 12.76
CA ARG A 43 -4.24 6.54 13.28
C ARG A 43 -5.15 5.66 14.13
N ALA A 44 -5.10 4.35 13.89
CA ALA A 44 -5.84 3.36 14.66
C ALA A 44 -5.05 2.86 15.88
N GLU A 45 -3.87 3.40 16.17
CA GLU A 45 -2.98 2.97 17.28
C GLU A 45 -2.70 1.45 17.22
N GLY A 46 -2.43 0.94 16.02
CA GLY A 46 -2.18 -0.48 15.78
C GLY A 46 -3.43 -1.37 15.78
N ASN A 47 -4.61 -0.84 16.14
CA ASN A 47 -5.85 -1.62 16.15
C ASN A 47 -6.32 -1.96 14.74
N GLN A 48 -6.05 -3.19 14.32
CA GLN A 48 -6.40 -3.69 12.98
C GLN A 48 -7.92 -3.71 12.71
N LEU A 49 -8.76 -3.91 13.73
CA LEU A 49 -10.21 -3.89 13.53
C LEU A 49 -10.70 -2.46 13.22
N LYS A 50 -10.21 -1.47 13.97
CA LYS A 50 -10.49 -0.05 13.73
C LYS A 50 -9.93 0.40 12.38
N ALA A 51 -8.68 0.03 12.06
CA ALA A 51 -8.07 0.33 10.78
C ALA A 51 -8.83 -0.27 9.59
N ALA A 52 -9.25 -1.54 9.70
CA ALA A 52 -10.04 -2.21 8.66
C ALA A 52 -11.38 -1.51 8.42
N ARG A 53 -12.04 -1.05 9.49
CA ARG A 53 -13.27 -0.26 9.40
C ARG A 53 -13.04 1.08 8.70
N ILE A 54 -11.96 1.81 9.03
CA ILE A 54 -11.61 3.08 8.37
C ILE A 54 -11.30 2.87 6.88
N LEU A 55 -10.57 1.80 6.56
CA LEU A 55 -10.24 1.44 5.17
C LEU A 55 -11.42 0.87 4.38
N GLY A 56 -12.53 0.51 5.04
CA GLY A 56 -13.69 -0.10 4.39
C GLY A 56 -13.43 -1.52 3.86
N ILE A 57 -12.50 -2.26 4.47
CA ILE A 57 -12.14 -3.63 4.06
C ILE A 57 -12.34 -4.62 5.20
N ASN A 58 -12.44 -5.91 4.86
CA ASN A 58 -12.48 -6.96 5.86
C ASN A 58 -11.16 -7.00 6.66
N ARG A 59 -11.23 -7.18 7.99
CA ARG A 59 -10.05 -7.30 8.87
C ARG A 59 -9.09 -8.40 8.45
N ASN A 60 -9.61 -9.53 7.97
CA ASN A 60 -8.78 -10.62 7.46
C ASN A 60 -8.04 -10.21 6.18
N THR A 61 -8.67 -9.43 5.30
CA THR A 61 -8.01 -8.84 4.13
C THR A 61 -6.90 -7.89 4.56
N LEU A 62 -7.17 -7.00 5.53
CA LEU A 62 -6.15 -6.11 6.08
C LEU A 62 -4.96 -6.90 6.65
N ARG A 63 -5.23 -7.91 7.48
CA ARG A 63 -4.19 -8.78 8.06
C ARG A 63 -3.33 -9.44 6.99
N SER A 64 -3.94 -9.98 5.93
CA SER A 64 -3.21 -10.56 4.80
C SER A 64 -2.36 -9.53 4.05
N LYS A 65 -2.88 -8.31 3.84
CA LYS A 65 -2.13 -7.20 3.22
C LYS A 65 -0.94 -6.76 4.07
N ILE A 66 -1.11 -6.63 5.40
CA ILE A 66 -0.02 -6.31 6.33
C ILE A 66 1.13 -7.31 6.17
N LYS A 67 0.82 -8.61 6.17
CA LYS A 67 1.82 -9.67 5.98
C LYS A 67 2.48 -9.59 4.60
N LYS A 68 1.68 -9.44 3.53
CA LYS A 68 2.17 -9.40 2.15
C LYS A 68 3.10 -8.21 1.90
N LEU A 69 2.78 -7.05 2.46
CA LEU A 69 3.51 -5.79 2.25
C LEU A 69 4.66 -5.59 3.25
N GLY A 70 4.85 -6.54 4.18
CA GLY A 70 5.90 -6.48 5.20
C GLY A 70 5.73 -5.32 6.18
N ILE A 71 4.48 -4.94 6.48
CA ILE A 71 4.17 -3.81 7.36
C ILE A 71 4.41 -4.22 8.82
N LYS A 72 5.24 -3.46 9.52
CA LYS A 72 5.49 -3.65 10.95
C LYS A 72 4.47 -2.86 11.75
N VAL A 73 3.53 -3.56 12.35
CA VAL A 73 2.57 -2.96 13.29
C VAL A 73 3.28 -2.78 14.63
N LYS A 74 3.35 -1.53 15.12
CA LYS A 74 3.76 -1.26 16.50
C LYS A 74 2.61 -1.55 17.46
#